data_AF-A0A5E6MX37-F1
#
_entry.id   AF-A0A5E6MX37-F1
#
_cell.length_a   1.000
_cell.length_b   1.000
_cell.length_c   1.000
_cell.angle_alpha   90.00
_cell.angle_beta   90.00
_cell.angle_gamma   90.00
#
_symmetry.space_group_name_H-M   'P 1'
#
loop_
_entity.id
_entity.type
_entity.pdbx_description
1 polymer ?
#
loop_
_entity_poly.entity_id
_entity_poly.type
_entity_poly.pdbx_seq_one_letter_code
_entity_poly.pdbx_strand_id
1 'polypeptide(L)'
;MELNEKRSSIEIRLQLVRQSDQEDMAKARQAETDAATAYAQAVAWGDVEGEKAANAEAQKAAKNLTAAAEHHRRQQLIITALELELVTIDLHITEAQTERAKIENKAAHLANTVLEEQWNEAAKALLKTGGKLWAARRLINRDPVALLKLDIPEQGENFGSWTFRELAERSHQHSLLDLLAA
;
A
#
# COMPACT_ATOMS: atom_id res chain seq x y z
N MET A 1 -4.79 -5.58 2.25
CA MET A 1 -4.69 -5.68 3.73
C MET A 1 -4.13 -7.04 4.11
N GLU A 2 -4.64 -8.12 3.53
CA GLU A 2 -4.24 -9.51 3.81
C GLU A 2 -2.73 -9.81 3.66
N LEU A 3 -2.05 -9.29 2.64
CA LEU A 3 -0.61 -9.56 2.44
C LEU A 3 0.27 -8.96 3.55
N ASN A 4 -0.05 -7.75 4.03
CA ASN A 4 0.70 -7.09 5.11
C ASN A 4 0.49 -7.81 6.45
N GLU A 5 -0.73 -8.28 6.70
CA GLU A 5 -1.04 -9.08 7.89
C GLU A 5 -0.31 -10.44 7.85
N LYS A 6 -0.32 -11.11 6.69
CA LYS A 6 0.42 -12.36 6.48
C LYS A 6 1.93 -12.15 6.67
N ARG A 7 2.49 -11.05 6.14
CA ARG A 7 3.89 -10.66 6.32
C ARG A 7 4.24 -10.53 7.81
N SER A 8 3.47 -9.74 8.55
CA SER A 8 3.66 -9.54 9.99
C SER A 8 3.57 -10.85 10.79
N SER A 9 2.59 -11.69 10.47
CA SER A 9 2.42 -13.01 11.09
C SER A 9 3.64 -13.92 10.86
N ILE A 10 4.18 -13.96 9.64
CA ILE A 10 5.38 -14.73 9.32
C ILE A 10 6.61 -14.17 10.04
N GLU A 11 6.75 -12.85 10.11
CA GLU A 11 7.86 -12.19 10.79
C GLU A 11 7.89 -12.52 12.30
N ILE A 12 6.73 -12.50 12.95
CA ILE A 12 6.58 -12.92 14.35
C ILE A 12 6.96 -14.40 14.52
N ARG A 13 6.46 -15.29 13.64
CA ARG A 13 6.79 -16.72 13.71
C ARG A 13 8.28 -16.97 13.47
N LEU A 14 8.90 -16.25 12.54
CA LEU A 14 10.33 -16.34 12.25
C LEU A 14 11.17 -15.95 13.48
N GLN A 15 10.80 -14.86 14.15
CA GLN A 15 11.48 -14.43 15.37
C GLN A 15 11.35 -15.48 16.48
N LEU A 16 10.15 -16.02 16.69
CA LEU A 16 9.90 -17.04 17.72
C LEU A 16 10.69 -18.34 17.45
N VAL A 17 10.72 -18.79 16.19
CA VAL A 17 11.48 -19.98 15.79
C VAL A 17 12.98 -19.78 16.00
N ARG A 18 13.52 -18.63 15.58
CA ARG A 18 14.95 -18.30 15.79
C ARG A 18 15.32 -18.26 17.27
N GLN A 19 14.47 -17.66 18.10
CA GLN A 19 14.71 -17.58 19.54
C GLN A 19 14.72 -18.97 20.19
N SER A 20 13.68 -19.79 19.94
CA SER A 20 13.60 -21.15 20.49
C SER A 20 14.80 -22.00 20.06
N ASP A 21 15.17 -21.92 18.78
CA ASP A 21 16.29 -22.67 18.22
C ASP A 21 17.64 -22.33 18.88
N GLN A 22 17.90 -21.04 19.09
CA GLN A 22 19.11 -20.56 19.78
C GLN A 22 19.13 -20.99 21.25
N GLU A 23 18.01 -20.84 21.96
CA GLU A 23 17.91 -21.19 23.37
C GLU A 23 18.10 -22.69 23.60
N ASP A 24 17.46 -23.54 22.78
CA ASP A 24 17.52 -24.99 22.93
C ASP A 24 18.92 -25.53 22.65
N MET A 25 19.59 -25.03 21.60
CA MET A 25 20.98 -25.39 21.31
C MET A 25 21.96 -24.90 22.38
N ALA A 26 21.77 -23.69 22.90
CA ALA A 26 22.61 -23.15 23.96
C ALA A 26 22.48 -23.99 25.25
N LYS A 27 21.24 -24.33 25.66
CA LYS A 27 20.99 -25.18 26.83
C LYS A 27 21.62 -26.57 26.68
N ALA A 28 21.50 -27.18 25.51
CA ALA A 28 22.07 -28.50 25.25
C ALA A 28 23.62 -28.50 25.32
N ARG A 29 24.27 -27.48 24.74
CA ARG A 29 25.73 -27.32 24.81
C ARG A 29 26.22 -27.03 26.22
N GLN A 30 25.49 -26.22 26.98
CA GLN A 30 25.81 -25.94 28.37
C GLN A 30 25.75 -27.22 29.21
N ALA A 31 24.68 -28.01 29.06
CA ALA A 31 24.53 -29.28 29.77
C ALA A 31 25.66 -30.29 29.45
N GLU A 32 26.11 -30.35 28.20
CA GLU A 32 27.27 -31.17 27.82
C GLU A 32 28.57 -30.67 28.49
N THR A 33 28.80 -29.36 28.47
CA THR A 33 29.98 -28.73 29.07
C THR A 33 30.02 -28.94 30.58
N ASP A 34 28.89 -28.77 31.26
CA ASP A 34 28.76 -28.98 32.70
C ASP A 34 29.01 -30.44 33.07
N ALA A 35 28.44 -31.39 32.32
CA ALA A 35 28.64 -32.81 32.56
C ALA A 35 30.10 -33.26 32.30
N ALA A 36 30.74 -32.75 31.23
CA ALA A 36 32.14 -33.01 30.95
C ALA A 36 33.06 -32.43 32.05
N THR A 37 32.73 -31.25 32.57
CA THR A 37 33.48 -30.61 33.66
C THR A 37 33.34 -31.41 34.96
N ALA A 38 32.13 -31.86 35.30
CA ALA A 38 31.88 -32.69 36.47
C ALA A 38 32.64 -34.03 36.37
N TYR A 39 32.67 -34.65 35.20
CA TYR A 39 33.44 -35.87 34.96
C TYR A 39 34.94 -35.62 35.16
N ALA A 40 35.51 -34.56 34.58
CA ALA A 40 36.91 -34.21 34.75
C ALA A 40 37.28 -33.95 36.23
N GLN A 41 36.40 -33.30 37.00
CA GLN A 41 36.59 -33.06 38.43
C GLN A 41 36.58 -34.34 39.25
N ALA A 42 35.62 -35.24 39.00
CA ALA A 42 35.54 -36.52 39.70
C ALA A 42 36.79 -37.40 39.45
N VAL A 43 37.25 -37.44 38.20
CA VAL A 43 38.51 -38.12 37.82
C VAL A 43 39.71 -37.50 38.54
N ALA A 44 39.80 -36.16 38.59
CA ALA A 44 40.90 -35.47 39.25
C ALA A 44 40.95 -35.69 40.77
N TRP A 45 39.79 -35.92 41.41
CA TRP A 45 39.70 -36.18 42.85
C TRP A 45 39.76 -37.67 43.22
N GLY A 46 39.77 -38.57 42.24
CA GLY A 46 39.78 -40.01 42.48
C GLY A 46 38.47 -40.56 43.09
N ASP A 47 37.37 -39.84 42.92
CA ASP A 47 36.04 -40.26 43.37
C ASP A 47 35.42 -41.22 42.35
N VAL A 48 35.60 -42.53 42.56
CA VAL A 48 35.17 -43.58 41.63
C VAL A 48 33.64 -43.64 41.46
N GLU A 49 32.86 -43.36 42.52
CA GLU A 49 31.40 -43.32 42.43
C GLU A 49 30.92 -42.05 41.72
N GLY A 50 31.55 -40.90 42.05
CA GLY A 50 31.33 -39.64 41.34
C GLY A 50 31.68 -39.72 39.86
N GLU A 51 32.76 -40.41 39.50
CA GLU A 51 33.18 -40.63 38.11
C GLU A 51 32.11 -41.41 37.33
N LYS A 52 31.58 -42.49 37.91
CA LYS A 52 30.55 -43.31 37.27
C LYS A 52 29.24 -42.54 37.07
N ALA A 53 28.83 -41.76 38.07
CA ALA A 53 27.65 -40.91 37.99
C ALA A 53 27.82 -39.78 36.94
N ALA A 54 28.97 -39.10 36.95
CA ALA A 54 29.28 -38.03 36.00
C ALA A 54 29.40 -38.55 34.56
N ASN A 55 29.95 -39.75 34.36
CA ASN A 55 30.01 -40.39 33.03
C ASN A 55 28.60 -40.69 32.49
N ALA A 56 27.69 -41.18 33.35
CA ALA A 56 26.32 -41.43 32.95
C ALA A 56 25.59 -40.13 32.55
N GLU A 57 25.79 -39.04 33.28
CA GLU A 57 25.20 -37.75 32.93
C GLU A 57 25.87 -37.14 31.67
N ALA A 58 27.18 -37.31 31.48
CA ALA A 58 27.87 -36.90 30.25
C ALA A 58 27.34 -37.64 29.01
N GLN A 59 27.12 -38.95 29.10
CA GLN A 59 26.51 -39.72 28.02
C GLN A 59 25.08 -39.28 27.71
N LYS A 60 24.31 -38.93 28.74
CA LYS A 60 22.95 -38.42 28.59
C LYS A 60 22.94 -37.01 27.97
N ALA A 61 23.84 -36.13 28.41
CA ALA A 61 24.00 -34.80 27.83
C ALA A 61 24.43 -34.86 26.36
N ALA A 62 25.35 -35.76 25.99
CA ALA A 62 25.75 -35.98 24.60
C ALA A 62 24.58 -36.47 23.70
N LYS A 63 23.73 -37.37 24.21
CA LYS A 63 22.51 -37.80 23.51
C LYS A 63 21.53 -36.63 23.31
N ASN A 64 21.32 -35.83 24.35
CA ASN A 64 20.46 -34.65 24.28
C ASN A 64 21.01 -33.61 23.29
N LEU A 65 22.33 -33.40 23.24
CA LEU A 65 22.95 -32.51 22.27
C LEU A 65 22.78 -33.01 20.84
N THR A 66 22.90 -34.31 20.60
CA THR A 66 22.67 -34.90 19.27
C THR A 66 21.22 -34.66 18.82
N ALA A 67 20.25 -34.89 19.71
CA ALA A 67 18.84 -34.61 19.43
C ALA A 67 18.60 -33.12 19.18
N ALA A 68 19.18 -32.23 20.00
CA ALA A 68 19.09 -30.79 19.82
C ALA A 68 19.69 -30.34 18.48
N ALA A 69 20.82 -30.91 18.06
CA ALA A 69 21.45 -30.62 16.77
C ALA A 69 20.58 -31.04 15.57
N GLU A 70 19.89 -32.18 15.66
CA GLU A 70 18.92 -32.60 14.63
C GLU A 70 17.68 -31.70 14.60
N HIS A 71 17.21 -31.26 15.77
CA HIS A 71 16.15 -30.26 15.87
C HIS A 71 16.59 -28.93 15.25
N HIS A 72 17.80 -28.46 15.55
CA HIS A 72 18.38 -27.25 14.99
C HIS A 72 18.46 -27.28 13.47
N ARG A 73 18.93 -28.40 12.91
CA ARG A 73 18.97 -28.59 11.46
C ARG A 73 17.58 -28.46 10.83
N ARG A 74 16.55 -29.01 11.48
CA ARG A 74 15.15 -28.89 11.01
C ARG A 74 14.63 -27.47 11.14
N GLN A 75 14.92 -26.78 12.25
CA GLN A 75 14.52 -25.39 12.44
C GLN A 75 15.17 -24.47 11.40
N GLN A 76 16.43 -24.72 11.02
CA GLN A 76 17.06 -23.92 9.97
C GLN A 76 16.36 -24.04 8.61
N LEU A 77 15.87 -25.22 8.25
CA LEU A 77 15.09 -25.37 7.02
C LEU A 77 13.79 -24.56 7.08
N ILE A 78 13.14 -24.52 8.25
CA ILE A 78 11.93 -23.71 8.47
C ILE A 78 12.26 -22.22 8.39
N ILE A 79 13.32 -21.76 9.05
CA ILE A 79 13.80 -20.37 9.00
C ILE A 79 14.02 -19.93 7.56
N THR A 80 14.77 -20.72 6.79
CA THR A 80 15.07 -20.44 5.38
C THR A 80 13.79 -20.36 4.54
N ALA A 81 12.83 -21.27 4.78
CA ALA A 81 11.56 -21.25 4.07
C ALA A 81 10.71 -20.00 4.41
N LEU A 82 10.65 -19.61 5.70
CA LEU A 82 9.93 -18.41 6.12
C LEU A 82 10.56 -17.12 5.57
N GLU A 83 11.90 -17.06 5.50
CA GLU A 83 12.61 -15.93 4.87
C GLU A 83 12.28 -15.80 3.39
N LEU A 84 12.25 -16.92 2.65
CA LEU A 84 11.87 -16.92 1.23
C LEU A 84 10.42 -16.47 1.03
N GLU A 85 9.51 -16.93 1.90
CA GLU A 85 8.10 -16.49 1.86
C GLU A 85 7.97 -14.99 2.13
N LEU A 86 8.75 -14.41 3.05
CA LEU A 86 8.77 -12.96 3.27
C LEU A 86 9.21 -12.20 2.02
N VAL A 87 10.30 -12.62 1.37
CA VAL A 87 10.78 -12.01 0.12
C VAL A 87 9.71 -12.08 -0.97
N THR A 88 9.04 -13.23 -1.09
CA THR A 88 7.96 -13.43 -2.08
C THR A 88 6.75 -12.53 -1.79
N ILE A 89 6.36 -12.39 -0.53
CA ILE A 89 5.26 -11.51 -0.14
C ILE A 89 5.61 -10.04 -0.37
N ASP A 90 6.85 -9.62 -0.07
CA ASP A 90 7.32 -8.25 -0.30
C ASP A 90 7.30 -7.89 -1.80
N LEU A 91 7.65 -8.84 -2.67
CA LEU A 91 7.50 -8.71 -4.12
C LEU A 91 6.03 -8.51 -4.51
N HIS A 92 5.13 -9.37 -4.07
CA HIS A 92 3.71 -9.24 -4.39
C HIS A 92 3.08 -7.93 -3.86
N ILE A 93 3.52 -7.45 -2.70
CA ILE A 93 3.08 -6.16 -2.15
C ILE A 93 3.51 -5.02 -3.09
N THR A 94 4.76 -5.01 -3.53
CA THR A 94 5.28 -3.96 -4.42
C THR A 94 4.63 -3.99 -5.81
N GLU A 95 4.39 -5.18 -6.37
CA GLU A 95 3.64 -5.36 -7.61
C GLU A 95 2.20 -4.83 -7.47
N ALA A 96 1.49 -5.22 -6.41
CA ALA A 96 0.12 -4.77 -6.18
C ALA A 96 0.03 -3.25 -5.99
N GLN A 97 1.00 -2.63 -5.29
CA GLN A 97 1.07 -1.18 -5.14
C GLN A 97 1.31 -0.48 -6.48
N THR A 98 2.20 -1.03 -7.31
CA THR A 98 2.52 -0.49 -8.63
C THR A 98 1.30 -0.54 -9.55
N GLU A 99 0.59 -1.68 -9.59
CA GLU A 99 -0.63 -1.81 -10.38
C GLU A 99 -1.75 -0.92 -9.87
N ARG A 100 -1.91 -0.78 -8.55
CA ARG A 100 -2.88 0.17 -7.98
C ARG A 100 -2.58 1.60 -8.43
N ALA A 101 -1.33 2.04 -8.37
CA ALA A 101 -0.94 3.38 -8.81
C ALA A 101 -1.22 3.61 -10.30
N LYS A 102 -1.00 2.59 -11.15
CA LYS A 102 -1.36 2.66 -12.58
C LYS A 102 -2.87 2.82 -12.78
N ILE A 103 -3.68 2.09 -12.02
CA ILE A 103 -5.15 2.16 -12.09
C ILE A 103 -5.64 3.53 -11.60
N GLU A 104 -5.13 4.01 -10.46
CA GLU A 104 -5.46 5.32 -9.90
C GLU A 104 -5.12 6.44 -10.89
N ASN A 105 -3.96 6.37 -11.55
CA ASN A 105 -3.57 7.33 -12.57
C ASN A 105 -4.54 7.32 -13.77
N LYS A 106 -4.87 6.13 -14.31
CA LYS A 106 -5.88 6.00 -15.38
C LYS A 106 -7.25 6.54 -14.96
N ALA A 107 -7.67 6.27 -13.73
CA ALA A 107 -8.93 6.77 -13.19
C ALA A 107 -8.92 8.30 -13.04
N ALA A 108 -7.79 8.89 -12.63
CA ALA A 108 -7.62 10.33 -12.55
C ALA A 108 -7.69 10.99 -13.94
N HIS A 109 -7.07 10.40 -14.96
CA HIS A 109 -7.20 10.89 -16.34
C HIS A 109 -8.65 10.82 -16.84
N LEU A 110 -9.34 9.72 -16.59
CA LEU A 110 -10.76 9.59 -16.96
C LEU A 110 -11.62 10.62 -16.22
N ALA A 111 -11.40 10.80 -14.92
CA ALA A 111 -12.10 11.80 -14.12
C ALA A 111 -11.85 13.21 -14.65
N ASN A 112 -10.62 13.53 -15.05
CA ASN A 112 -10.29 14.80 -15.69
C ASN A 112 -11.10 15.00 -16.97
N THR A 113 -11.08 14.04 -17.91
CA THR A 113 -11.83 14.13 -19.16
C THR A 113 -13.33 14.33 -18.92
N VAL A 114 -13.93 13.59 -17.99
CA VAL A 114 -15.35 13.75 -17.64
C VAL A 114 -15.63 15.15 -17.09
N LEU A 115 -14.74 15.69 -16.25
CA LEU A 115 -14.88 17.05 -15.70
C LEU A 115 -14.70 18.12 -16.78
N GLU A 116 -13.79 17.94 -17.73
CA GLU A 116 -13.62 18.84 -18.88
C GLU A 116 -14.91 18.89 -19.72
N GLU A 117 -15.53 17.74 -20.01
CA GLU A 117 -16.81 17.66 -20.71
C GLU A 117 -17.94 18.34 -19.93
N GLN A 118 -18.05 18.08 -18.64
CA GLN A 118 -19.07 18.70 -17.77
C GLN A 118 -18.89 20.22 -17.67
N TRP A 119 -17.65 20.70 -17.59
CA TRP A 119 -17.33 22.13 -17.63
C TRP A 119 -17.81 22.76 -18.93
N ASN A 120 -17.49 22.12 -20.05
CA ASN A 120 -17.88 22.59 -21.38
C ASN A 120 -19.42 22.66 -21.54
N GLU A 121 -20.14 21.63 -21.08
CA GLU A 121 -21.62 21.63 -21.11
C GLU A 121 -22.22 22.70 -20.19
N ALA A 122 -21.66 22.90 -18.99
CA ALA A 122 -22.08 23.98 -18.10
C ALA A 122 -21.85 25.36 -18.74
N ALA A 123 -20.73 25.56 -19.42
CA ALA A 123 -20.46 26.79 -20.16
C ALA A 123 -21.48 27.03 -21.28
N LYS A 124 -21.82 26.00 -22.07
CA LYS A 124 -22.86 26.10 -23.11
C LYS A 124 -24.23 26.46 -22.52
N ALA A 125 -24.61 25.86 -21.39
CA ALA A 125 -25.84 26.19 -20.68
C ALA A 125 -25.85 27.64 -20.17
N LEU A 126 -24.73 28.12 -19.65
CA LEU A 126 -24.56 29.52 -19.26
C LEU A 126 -24.69 30.46 -20.45
N LEU A 127 -24.10 30.14 -21.61
CA LEU A 127 -24.22 30.96 -22.82
C LEU A 127 -25.66 31.04 -23.31
N LYS A 128 -26.41 29.94 -23.26
CA LYS A 128 -27.83 29.92 -23.62
C LYS A 128 -28.63 30.88 -22.76
N THR A 129 -28.47 30.81 -21.44
CA THR A 129 -29.18 31.70 -20.50
C THR A 129 -28.68 33.15 -20.60
N GLY A 130 -27.37 33.33 -20.73
CA GLY A 130 -26.72 34.63 -20.92
C GLY A 130 -27.19 35.34 -22.18
N GLY A 131 -27.37 34.61 -23.29
CA GLY A 131 -27.90 35.14 -24.55
C GLY A 131 -29.34 35.64 -24.41
N LYS A 132 -30.20 34.89 -23.71
CA LYS A 132 -31.57 35.34 -23.35
C LYS A 132 -31.55 36.60 -22.49
N LEU A 133 -30.70 36.64 -21.45
CA LEU A 133 -30.55 37.80 -20.59
C LEU A 133 -30.07 39.04 -21.36
N TRP A 134 -29.11 38.86 -22.28
CA TRP A 134 -28.62 39.92 -23.15
C TRP A 134 -29.73 40.46 -24.05
N ALA A 135 -30.52 39.59 -24.67
CA ALA A 135 -31.66 39.98 -25.50
C ALA A 135 -32.71 40.77 -24.69
N ALA A 136 -33.05 40.30 -23.49
CA ALA A 136 -33.99 41.00 -22.59
C ALA A 136 -33.47 42.39 -22.19
N ARG A 137 -32.18 42.52 -21.86
CA ARG A 137 -31.54 43.81 -21.54
C ARG A 137 -31.59 44.78 -22.72
N ARG A 138 -31.34 44.30 -23.95
CA ARG A 138 -31.47 45.11 -25.17
C ARG A 138 -32.89 45.67 -25.33
N LEU A 139 -33.92 44.85 -25.09
CA LEU A 139 -35.33 45.27 -25.22
C LEU A 139 -35.72 46.37 -24.22
N ILE A 140 -35.07 46.44 -23.06
CA ILE A 140 -35.32 47.47 -22.04
C ILE A 140 -34.30 48.61 -22.08
N ASN A 141 -33.50 48.74 -23.16
CA ASN A 141 -32.43 49.73 -23.29
C ASN A 141 -31.43 49.74 -22.12
N ARG A 142 -31.15 48.56 -21.54
CA ARG A 142 -30.17 48.40 -20.46
C ARG A 142 -28.87 47.83 -21.01
N ASP A 143 -27.75 48.48 -20.69
CA ASP A 143 -26.44 48.04 -21.15
C ASP A 143 -26.02 46.68 -20.52
N PRO A 144 -25.58 45.69 -21.32
CA PRO A 144 -25.06 44.42 -20.85
C PRO A 144 -23.60 44.46 -20.34
N VAL A 145 -23.05 45.61 -19.91
CA VAL A 145 -21.64 45.75 -19.43
C VAL A 145 -21.10 44.58 -18.60
N ALA A 146 -21.88 44.05 -17.67
CA ALA A 146 -21.45 42.93 -16.81
C ALA A 146 -21.15 41.63 -17.58
N LEU A 147 -21.77 41.43 -18.75
CA LEU A 147 -21.60 40.26 -19.62
C LEU A 147 -20.46 40.43 -20.63
N LEU A 148 -19.95 41.65 -20.84
CA LEU A 148 -18.83 41.92 -21.76
C LEU A 148 -17.51 41.29 -21.31
N LYS A 149 -17.38 40.98 -20.01
CA LYS A 149 -16.21 40.33 -19.44
C LYS A 149 -16.27 38.81 -19.50
N LEU A 150 -17.30 38.23 -20.12
CA LEU A 150 -17.40 36.78 -20.22
C LEU A 150 -16.31 36.26 -21.15
N ASP A 151 -15.48 35.39 -20.58
CA ASP A 151 -14.47 34.61 -21.25
C ASP A 151 -14.33 33.28 -20.50
N ILE A 152 -14.75 32.20 -21.14
CA ILE A 152 -14.72 30.85 -20.57
C ILE A 152 -13.90 29.97 -21.51
N PRO A 153 -12.73 29.48 -21.10
CA PRO A 153 -11.93 28.59 -21.93
C PRO A 153 -12.63 27.24 -22.06
N GLU A 154 -12.68 26.73 -23.28
CA GLU A 154 -13.02 25.34 -23.55
C GLU A 154 -11.90 24.44 -23.00
N GLN A 155 -12.29 23.33 -22.37
CA GLN A 155 -11.34 22.36 -21.81
C GLN A 155 -11.29 21.09 -22.67
N GLY A 156 -10.19 20.35 -22.61
CA GLY A 156 -9.94 19.16 -23.45
C GLY A 156 -9.14 19.48 -24.72
N GLU A 157 -9.43 18.79 -25.82
CA GLU A 157 -8.67 18.90 -27.08
C GLU A 157 -8.96 20.18 -27.89
N ASN A 158 -10.02 20.89 -27.54
CA ASN A 158 -10.40 22.12 -28.22
C ASN A 158 -9.74 23.33 -27.53
N PHE A 159 -9.04 24.15 -28.30
CA PHE A 159 -8.31 25.32 -27.81
C PHE A 159 -9.11 26.63 -27.93
N GLY A 160 -10.43 26.53 -27.84
CA GLY A 160 -11.36 27.64 -27.98
C GLY A 160 -11.69 28.34 -26.66
N SER A 161 -12.41 29.46 -26.76
CA SER A 161 -12.98 30.15 -25.62
C SER A 161 -14.36 30.70 -25.98
N TRP A 162 -15.35 30.46 -25.12
CA TRP A 162 -16.65 31.09 -25.26
C TRP A 162 -16.62 32.48 -24.65
N THR A 163 -16.84 33.48 -25.50
CA THR A 163 -16.69 34.89 -25.11
C THR A 163 -18.02 35.65 -25.18
N PHE A 164 -18.02 36.90 -24.72
CA PHE A 164 -19.15 37.81 -24.86
C PHE A 164 -19.66 37.95 -26.31
N ARG A 165 -18.81 37.70 -27.32
CA ARG A 165 -19.21 37.77 -28.75
C ARG A 165 -20.27 36.73 -29.08
N GLU A 166 -20.13 35.52 -28.53
CA GLU A 166 -21.10 34.45 -28.71
C GLU A 166 -22.42 34.72 -27.98
N LEU A 167 -22.38 35.38 -26.83
CA LEU A 167 -23.59 35.87 -26.18
C LEU A 167 -24.32 36.89 -27.05
N ALA A 168 -23.59 37.86 -27.59
CA ALA A 168 -24.16 38.88 -28.46
C ALA A 168 -24.79 38.25 -29.71
N GLU A 169 -24.09 37.35 -30.38
CA GLU A 169 -24.58 36.62 -31.55
C GLU A 169 -25.85 35.80 -31.24
N ARG A 170 -25.83 34.99 -30.18
CA ARG A 170 -27.01 34.21 -29.75
C ARG A 170 -28.18 35.10 -29.33
N SER A 171 -27.93 36.28 -28.76
CA SER A 171 -28.99 37.23 -28.39
C SER A 171 -29.80 37.75 -29.58
N HIS A 172 -29.23 37.75 -30.79
CA HIS A 172 -29.94 38.14 -32.01
C HIS A 172 -30.93 37.07 -32.49
N GLN A 173 -30.81 35.84 -31.99
CA GLN A 173 -31.66 34.70 -32.33
C GLN A 173 -32.91 34.59 -31.43
N HIS A 174 -33.04 35.44 -30.40
CA HIS A 174 -34.17 35.41 -29.47
C HIS A 174 -35.14 36.56 -29.75
N SER A 175 -36.40 36.22 -30.04
CA SER A 175 -37.50 37.18 -30.13
C SER A 175 -38.15 37.44 -28.77
N LEU A 176 -38.98 38.49 -28.67
CA LEU A 176 -39.77 38.75 -27.46
C LEU A 176 -40.67 37.56 -27.09
N LEU A 177 -41.25 36.88 -28.08
CA LEU A 177 -42.10 35.69 -27.85
C LEU A 177 -41.29 34.53 -27.25
N ASP A 178 -40.06 34.30 -27.73
CA ASP A 178 -39.18 33.24 -27.21
C ASP A 178 -38.72 33.50 -25.77
N LEU A 179 -38.60 34.78 -25.39
CA LEU A 179 -38.22 35.18 -24.02
C LEU A 179 -39.38 35.04 -23.03
N LEU A 180 -40.62 35.20 -23.50
CA LEU A 180 -41.83 35.06 -22.68
C LEU A 180 -42.29 33.60 -22.53
N ALA A 181 -41.88 32.72 -23.43
CA ALA A 181 -42.12 31.28 -23.37
C ALA A 181 -41.09 30.50 -22.53
N ALA A 182 -40.16 31.21 -21.88
CA ALA A 182 -39.00 30.67 -21.17
C ALA A 182 -39.32 30.17 -19.75
#